data_AF-A0A316FAT8-F1
#
_entry.id   AF-A0A316FAT8-F1
#
_cell.length_a   1.000
_cell.length_b   1.000
_cell.length_c   1.000
_cell.angle_alpha   90.00
_cell.angle_beta   90.00
_cell.angle_gamma   90.00
#
_symmetry.space_group_name_H-M   'P 1'
#
loop_
_entity.id
_entity.type
_entity.pdbx_description
1 polymer ?
#
loop_
_entity_poly.entity_id
_entity_poly.type
_entity_poly.pdbx_seq_one_letter_code
_entity_poly.pdbx_strand_id
1 'polypeptide(L)'
;MLIPEVVRTEVSEATHLYPFLTQILDADWIKTDRSDDVELIVAHARYTARLASGRKNLGECGVLALAEVRHQIAIIDDRVAREAGEEYGVEIKGTLALMCDGIRQGMLTVPLVSRIADDLLATEYRLPLRPGQFESWARDEGWI
;
A
#
# COMPACT_ATOMS: atom_id res chain seq x y z
N MET A 1 -9.22 1.78 -7.11
CA MET A 1 -8.43 1.03 -6.12
C MET A 1 -9.35 0.09 -5.38
N LEU A 2 -8.91 -1.13 -5.07
CA LEU A 2 -9.66 -2.11 -4.30
C LEU A 2 -8.93 -2.37 -2.98
N ILE A 3 -9.67 -2.41 -1.86
CA ILE A 3 -9.13 -2.72 -0.54
C ILE A 3 -9.93 -3.88 0.09
N PRO A 4 -9.33 -4.71 0.96
CA PRO A 4 -10.07 -5.70 1.71
C PRO A 4 -10.89 -5.04 2.84
N GLU A 5 -11.98 -5.69 3.28
CA GLU A 5 -12.83 -5.18 4.38
C GLU A 5 -12.05 -4.95 5.69
N VAL A 6 -10.99 -5.72 5.95
CA VAL A 6 -10.13 -5.53 7.12
C VAL A 6 -9.45 -4.15 7.13
N VAL A 7 -8.96 -3.67 5.98
CA VAL A 7 -8.37 -2.33 5.85
C VAL A 7 -9.44 -1.25 6.03
N ARG A 8 -10.63 -1.43 5.44
CA ARG A 8 -11.75 -0.51 5.65
C ARG A 8 -12.10 -0.39 7.14
N THR A 9 -12.15 -1.52 7.83
CA THR A 9 -12.45 -1.59 9.27
C THR A 9 -11.37 -0.86 10.08
N GLU A 10 -10.09 -1.11 9.81
CA GLU A 10 -8.96 -0.43 10.48
C GLU A 10 -9.03 1.09 10.29
N VAL A 11 -9.27 1.56 9.06
CA VAL A 11 -9.42 3.00 8.78
C VAL A 11 -10.62 3.58 9.51
N SER A 12 -11.75 2.87 9.52
CA SER A 12 -12.96 3.28 10.24
C SER A 12 -12.73 3.40 11.74
N GLU A 13 -12.09 2.43 12.38
CA GLU A 13 -11.75 2.49 13.81
C GLU A 13 -10.78 3.64 14.12
N ALA A 14 -9.82 3.88 13.24
CA ALA A 14 -8.85 4.96 13.39
C ALA A 14 -9.45 6.36 13.28
N THR A 15 -10.63 6.53 12.67
CA THR A 15 -11.30 7.85 12.56
C THR A 15 -11.59 8.50 13.90
N HIS A 16 -11.77 7.69 14.96
CA HIS A 16 -11.98 8.20 16.32
C HIS A 16 -10.77 8.98 16.85
N LEU A 17 -9.56 8.59 16.45
CA LEU A 17 -8.31 9.26 16.82
C LEU A 17 -7.87 10.28 15.76
N TYR A 18 -8.19 9.99 14.50
CA TYR A 18 -7.74 10.75 13.33
C TYR A 18 -8.94 11.07 12.40
N PRO A 19 -9.76 12.10 12.72
CA PRO A 19 -10.98 12.40 11.97
C PRO A 19 -10.77 12.66 10.47
N PHE A 20 -9.58 13.15 10.09
CA PHE A 20 -9.23 13.39 8.69
C PHE A 20 -9.24 12.11 7.84
N LEU A 21 -9.14 10.91 8.43
CA LEU A 21 -9.22 9.64 7.71
C LEU A 21 -10.61 9.38 7.10
N THR A 22 -11.65 10.10 7.53
CA THR A 22 -13.00 10.01 6.94
C THR A 22 -12.99 10.23 5.43
N GLN A 23 -12.10 11.11 4.93
CA GLN A 23 -11.96 11.35 3.49
C GLN A 23 -11.58 10.10 2.69
N ILE A 24 -10.91 9.11 3.31
CA ILE A 24 -10.55 7.84 2.67
C ILE A 24 -11.79 6.96 2.52
N LEU A 25 -12.69 6.97 3.51
CA LEU A 25 -13.93 6.20 3.49
C LEU A 25 -14.95 6.76 2.50
N ASP A 26 -14.92 8.08 2.28
CA ASP A 26 -15.80 8.81 1.36
C ASP A 26 -15.26 8.85 -0.08
N ALA A 27 -14.02 8.41 -0.31
CA ALA A 27 -13.40 8.38 -1.62
C ALA A 27 -14.11 7.38 -2.55
N ASP A 28 -14.79 7.89 -3.58
CA ASP A 28 -15.56 7.10 -4.53
C ASP A 28 -14.70 6.12 -5.36
N TRP A 29 -13.43 6.43 -5.57
CA TRP A 29 -12.47 5.61 -6.31
C TRP A 29 -11.86 4.46 -5.48
N ILE A 30 -12.08 4.43 -4.16
CA ILE A 30 -11.70 3.34 -3.26
C ILE A 30 -12.91 2.42 -3.07
N LYS A 31 -12.81 1.19 -3.57
CA LYS A 31 -13.84 0.16 -3.41
C LYS A 31 -13.39 -0.88 -2.40
N THR A 32 -14.34 -1.44 -1.66
CA THR A 32 -14.06 -2.51 -0.70
C THR A 32 -14.50 -3.84 -1.27
N ASP A 33 -13.60 -4.82 -1.30
CA ASP A 33 -13.95 -6.20 -1.59
C ASP A 33 -14.61 -6.81 -0.34
N ARG A 34 -15.87 -7.22 -0.51
CA ARG A 34 -16.71 -7.85 0.52
C ARG A 34 -17.10 -9.28 0.13
N SER A 35 -16.35 -9.87 -0.78
CA SER A 35 -16.62 -11.22 -1.26
C SER A 35 -16.38 -12.23 -0.14
N ASP A 36 -17.28 -13.19 -0.03
CA ASP A 36 -17.19 -14.38 0.80
C ASP A 36 -16.50 -15.55 0.07
N ASP A 37 -15.58 -15.19 -0.83
CA ASP A 37 -14.84 -16.11 -1.67
C ASP A 37 -13.93 -17.02 -0.81
N VAL A 38 -14.10 -18.33 -0.96
CA VAL A 38 -13.33 -19.33 -0.20
C VAL A 38 -11.83 -19.20 -0.49
N GLU A 39 -11.44 -18.88 -1.73
CA GLU A 39 -10.03 -18.71 -2.08
C GLU A 39 -9.43 -17.52 -1.34
N LEU A 40 -10.17 -16.42 -1.25
CA LEU A 40 -9.76 -15.22 -0.51
C LEU A 40 -9.65 -15.50 0.99
N ILE A 41 -10.59 -16.24 1.57
CA ILE A 41 -10.56 -16.64 2.99
C ILE A 41 -9.33 -17.51 3.28
N VAL A 42 -9.04 -18.48 2.41
CA VAL A 42 -7.88 -19.37 2.56
C VAL A 42 -6.57 -18.61 2.43
N ALA A 43 -6.43 -17.75 1.41
CA ALA A 43 -5.24 -16.91 1.22
C ALA A 43 -5.03 -15.97 2.42
N HIS A 44 -6.10 -15.33 2.89
CA HIS A 44 -6.04 -14.44 4.06
C HIS A 44 -5.58 -15.19 5.31
N ALA A 45 -6.15 -16.37 5.60
CA ALA A 45 -5.76 -17.18 6.74
C ALA A 45 -4.28 -17.61 6.66
N ARG A 46 -3.78 -17.94 5.47
CA ARG A 46 -2.37 -18.28 5.24
C ARG A 46 -1.44 -17.10 5.55
N TYR A 47 -1.76 -15.90 5.07
CA TYR A 47 -0.96 -14.71 5.38
C TYR A 47 -1.03 -14.34 6.86
N THR A 48 -2.22 -14.38 7.47
CA THR A 48 -2.41 -14.11 8.90
C THR A 48 -1.58 -15.08 9.77
N ALA A 49 -1.59 -16.38 9.46
CA ALA A 49 -0.81 -17.37 10.22
C ALA A 49 0.71 -17.12 10.16
N ARG A 50 1.19 -16.45 9.10
CA ARG A 50 2.61 -16.16 8.89
C ARG A 50 3.03 -14.79 9.42
N LEU A 51 2.21 -13.77 9.21
CA LEU A 51 2.57 -12.36 9.39
C LEU A 51 1.91 -11.70 10.60
N ALA A 52 0.74 -12.19 11.02
CA ALA A 52 -0.02 -11.50 12.04
C ALA A 52 0.51 -11.81 13.43
N SER A 53 0.73 -10.75 14.21
CA SER A 53 1.02 -10.83 15.63
C SER A 53 -0.08 -10.07 16.38
N GLY A 54 -1.13 -10.79 16.79
CA GLY A 54 -2.35 -10.18 17.32
C GLY A 54 -3.09 -9.42 16.23
N ARG A 55 -3.35 -8.12 16.44
CA ARG A 55 -3.98 -7.23 15.44
C ARG A 55 -3.00 -6.62 14.44
N LYS A 56 -1.69 -6.78 14.67
CA LYS A 56 -0.66 -6.19 13.80
C LYS A 56 -0.61 -6.95 12.47
N ASN A 57 -0.45 -6.23 11.36
CA ASN A 57 -0.33 -6.73 9.98
C ASN A 57 -1.59 -7.37 9.39
N LEU A 58 -2.76 -7.27 10.03
CA LEU A 58 -4.01 -7.83 9.48
C LEU A 58 -4.41 -7.13 8.18
N GLY A 59 -4.32 -5.79 8.13
CA GLY A 59 -4.50 -5.02 6.90
C GLY A 59 -3.62 -5.52 5.74
N GLU A 60 -2.32 -5.70 5.98
CA GLU A 60 -1.35 -6.19 4.99
C GLU A 60 -1.67 -7.60 4.51
N CYS A 61 -2.05 -8.51 5.43
CA CYS A 61 -2.50 -9.86 5.08
C CYS A 61 -3.70 -9.82 4.14
N GLY A 62 -4.65 -8.93 4.41
CA GLY A 62 -5.82 -8.72 3.56
C GLY A 62 -5.45 -8.23 2.16
N VAL A 63 -4.52 -7.28 2.07
CA VAL A 63 -4.08 -6.72 0.78
C VAL A 63 -3.36 -7.79 -0.05
N LEU A 64 -2.46 -8.56 0.56
CA LEU A 64 -1.75 -9.65 -0.13
C LEU A 64 -2.70 -10.73 -0.62
N ALA A 65 -3.62 -11.19 0.23
CA ALA A 65 -4.62 -12.19 -0.15
C ALA A 65 -5.49 -11.72 -1.31
N LEU A 66 -5.92 -10.46 -1.27
CA LEU A 66 -6.74 -9.86 -2.33
C LEU A 66 -5.95 -9.76 -3.64
N ALA A 67 -4.71 -9.28 -3.58
CA ALA A 67 -3.85 -9.15 -4.76
C ALA A 67 -3.56 -10.51 -5.41
N GLU A 68 -3.29 -11.54 -4.61
CA GLU A 68 -3.08 -12.91 -5.07
C GLU A 68 -4.31 -13.45 -5.82
N VAL A 69 -5.47 -13.44 -5.17
CA VAL A 69 -6.69 -14.08 -5.68
C VAL A 69 -7.31 -13.30 -6.83
N ARG A 70 -7.15 -11.97 -6.85
CA ARG A 70 -7.67 -11.11 -7.93
C ARG A 70 -6.65 -10.84 -9.04
N HIS A 71 -5.44 -11.39 -8.94
CA HIS A 71 -4.34 -11.15 -9.87
C HIS A 71 -4.07 -9.66 -10.10
N GLN A 72 -3.97 -8.90 -8.99
CA GLN A 72 -3.72 -7.46 -8.97
C GLN A 72 -2.37 -7.15 -8.34
N ILE A 73 -1.89 -5.93 -8.53
CA ILE A 73 -0.67 -5.43 -7.91
C ILE A 73 -0.99 -4.95 -6.48
N ALA A 74 -0.31 -5.51 -5.49
CA ALA A 74 -0.38 -5.04 -4.12
C ALA A 74 0.43 -3.74 -3.95
N ILE A 75 -0.14 -2.74 -3.27
CA ILE A 75 0.59 -1.53 -2.85
C ILE A 75 0.92 -1.67 -1.36
N ILE A 76 2.16 -2.04 -1.05
CA ILE A 76 2.64 -2.30 0.32
C ILE A 76 4.08 -1.82 0.49
N ASP A 77 4.33 -1.08 1.57
CA ASP A 77 5.65 -0.57 1.95
C ASP A 77 6.32 -1.39 3.06
N ASP A 78 5.56 -2.19 3.83
CA ASP A 78 6.16 -3.05 4.86
C ASP A 78 7.01 -4.17 4.25
N ARG A 79 8.28 -4.21 4.65
CA ARG A 79 9.26 -5.15 4.10
C ARG A 79 8.89 -6.62 4.35
N VAL A 80 8.36 -6.94 5.53
CA VAL A 80 8.06 -8.34 5.89
C VAL A 80 6.84 -8.83 5.12
N ALA A 81 5.82 -7.99 4.96
CA ALA A 81 4.67 -8.28 4.12
C ALA A 81 5.08 -8.42 2.63
N ARG A 82 5.99 -7.57 2.13
CA ARG A 82 6.53 -7.69 0.77
C ARG A 82 7.20 -9.05 0.54
N GLU A 83 8.13 -9.44 1.41
CA GLU A 83 8.83 -10.73 1.33
C GLU A 83 7.87 -11.92 1.34
N ALA A 84 6.82 -11.86 2.17
CA ALA A 84 5.82 -12.91 2.23
C ALA A 84 4.93 -12.96 0.96
N GLY A 85 4.56 -11.82 0.38
CA GLY A 85 3.77 -11.79 -0.85
C GLY A 85 4.54 -12.28 -2.07
N GLU A 86 5.81 -11.88 -2.20
CA GLU A 86 6.69 -12.29 -3.30
C GLU A 86 6.88 -13.82 -3.35
N GLU A 87 6.92 -14.51 -2.20
CA GLU A 87 6.98 -15.97 -2.12
C GLU A 87 5.77 -16.68 -2.75
N TYR A 88 4.61 -16.03 -2.76
CA TYR A 88 3.39 -16.55 -3.40
C TYR A 88 3.16 -15.95 -4.80
N GLY A 89 4.15 -15.26 -5.37
CA GLY A 89 4.08 -14.70 -6.72
C GLY A 89 3.20 -13.46 -6.84
N VAL A 90 2.88 -12.77 -5.74
CA VAL A 90 2.16 -11.50 -5.78
C VAL A 90 3.08 -10.41 -6.34
N GLU A 91 2.59 -9.65 -7.33
CA GLU A 91 3.29 -8.46 -7.79
C GLU A 91 3.09 -7.32 -6.77
N ILE A 92 4.18 -6.71 -6.29
CA ILE A 92 4.11 -5.71 -5.21
C ILE A 92 4.89 -4.44 -5.56
N LYS A 93 4.20 -3.30 -5.48
CA LYS A 93 4.79 -1.97 -5.58
C LYS A 93 4.73 -1.24 -4.24
N GLY A 94 5.71 -0.40 -3.98
CA GLY A 94 5.68 0.53 -2.85
C GLY A 94 5.11 1.89 -3.27
N THR A 95 4.92 2.77 -2.30
CA THR A 95 4.41 4.12 -2.49
C THR A 95 5.26 4.94 -3.48
N LEU A 96 6.60 4.83 -3.43
CA LEU A 96 7.47 5.51 -4.39
C LEU A 96 7.23 5.04 -5.83
N ALA A 97 7.14 3.72 -6.05
CA ALA A 97 6.89 3.18 -7.38
C ALA A 97 5.52 3.64 -7.93
N LEU A 98 4.49 3.70 -7.08
CA LEU A 98 3.18 4.24 -7.45
C LEU A 98 3.26 5.71 -7.87
N MET A 99 4.02 6.53 -7.15
CA MET A 99 4.20 7.95 -7.51
C MET A 99 4.99 8.12 -8.82
N CYS A 100 6.03 7.31 -9.04
CA CYS A 100 6.77 7.27 -10.31
C CYS A 100 5.87 6.87 -11.49
N ASP A 101 5.00 5.88 -11.30
CA ASP A 101 4.01 5.51 -12.31
C ASP A 101 3.05 6.68 -12.62
N GLY A 102 2.63 7.44 -11.60
CA GLY A 102 1.83 8.66 -11.78
C GLY A 102 2.56 9.75 -12.58
N ILE A 103 3.87 9.90 -12.42
CA ILE A 103 4.69 10.83 -13.23
C ILE A 103 4.74 10.34 -14.68
N ARG A 104 5.02 9.06 -14.92
CA ARG A 104 5.08 8.48 -16.27
C ARG A 104 3.76 8.61 -17.01
N GLN A 105 2.65 8.55 -16.29
CA GLN A 105 1.30 8.72 -16.85
C GLN A 105 0.89 10.20 -17.01
N GLY A 106 1.75 11.15 -16.65
CA GLY A 106 1.46 12.59 -16.73
C GLY A 106 0.44 13.09 -15.71
N MET A 107 0.11 12.28 -14.70
CA MET A 107 -0.84 12.62 -13.63
C MET A 107 -0.18 13.41 -12.50
N LEU A 108 1.12 13.19 -12.30
CA LEU A 108 1.94 13.86 -11.29
C LEU A 108 3.16 14.51 -11.94
N THR A 109 3.73 15.51 -11.27
CA THR A 109 4.96 16.16 -11.71
C THR A 109 6.10 15.80 -10.76
N VAL A 110 7.33 15.77 -11.28
CA VAL A 110 8.53 15.53 -10.47
C VAL A 110 8.62 16.49 -9.28
N PRO A 111 8.41 17.83 -9.41
CA PRO A 111 8.46 18.73 -8.26
C PRO A 111 7.41 18.43 -7.18
N LEU A 112 6.20 18.01 -7.58
CA LEU A 112 5.15 17.63 -6.63
C LEU A 112 5.55 16.39 -5.84
N VAL A 113 6.02 15.34 -6.52
CA VAL A 113 6.42 14.09 -5.87
C VAL A 113 7.66 14.27 -5.00
N SER A 114 8.64 15.09 -5.43
CA SER A 114 9.79 15.45 -4.58
C SER A 114 9.34 16.04 -3.24
N ARG A 115 8.36 16.96 -3.27
CA ARG A 115 7.84 17.57 -2.05
C ARG A 115 7.11 16.55 -1.17
N ILE A 116 6.29 15.68 -1.75
CA ILE A 116 5.60 14.62 -1.01
C ILE A 116 6.61 13.66 -0.36
N ALA A 117 7.67 13.29 -1.08
CA ALA A 117 8.73 12.43 -0.53
C ALA A 117 9.45 13.08 0.66
N ASP A 118 9.74 14.38 0.57
CA ASP A 118 10.34 15.14 1.68
C ASP A 118 9.39 15.25 2.88
N ASP A 119 8.09 15.49 2.63
CA ASP A 119 7.06 15.53 3.68
C ASP A 119 6.93 14.17 4.38
N LEU A 120 7.01 13.06 3.65
CA LEU A 120 7.04 11.71 4.22
C LEU A 120 8.29 11.47 5.08
N LEU A 121 9.48 11.88 4.60
CA LEU A 121 10.74 11.77 5.34
C LEU A 121 10.79 12.62 6.62
N ALA A 122 9.96 13.66 6.73
CA ALA A 122 9.82 14.45 7.94
C ALA A 122 9.02 13.73 9.05
N THR A 123 8.43 12.57 8.76
CA THR A 123 7.71 11.71 9.70
C THR A 123 8.56 10.48 10.09
N GLU A 124 7.95 9.47 10.74
CA GLU A 124 8.62 8.19 11.02
C GLU A 124 8.73 7.27 9.78
N TYR A 125 8.20 7.72 8.64
CA TYR A 125 8.19 6.97 7.39
C TYR A 125 9.61 6.80 6.81
N ARG A 126 9.92 5.61 6.28
CA ARG A 126 11.26 5.28 5.77
C ARG A 126 11.25 5.19 4.25
N LEU A 127 12.07 6.00 3.59
CA LEU A 127 12.30 5.95 2.15
C LEU A 127 13.76 5.59 1.84
N PRO A 128 14.05 4.93 0.70
CA PRO A 128 15.40 4.61 0.23
C PRO A 128 16.16 5.84 -0.33
N LEU A 129 15.82 7.05 0.11
CA LEU A 129 16.41 8.31 -0.35
C LEU A 129 16.46 9.33 0.79
N ARG A 130 17.28 10.39 0.63
CA ARG A 130 17.36 11.51 1.58
C ARG A 130 16.53 12.71 1.12
N PRO A 131 16.24 13.68 2.00
CA PRO A 131 15.51 14.88 1.61
C PRO A 131 16.15 15.59 0.41
N GLY A 132 15.33 16.00 -0.56
CA GLY A 132 15.75 16.64 -1.79
C GLY A 132 16.36 15.72 -2.86
N GLN A 133 16.41 14.39 -2.63
CA GLN A 133 17.05 13.44 -3.55
C GLN A 133 16.07 12.64 -4.42
N PHE A 134 14.76 12.92 -4.36
CA PHE A 134 13.78 12.14 -5.11
C PHE A 134 14.07 12.10 -6.62
N GLU A 135 14.31 13.25 -7.25
CA GLU A 135 14.54 13.29 -8.70
C GLU A 135 15.81 12.53 -9.10
N SER A 136 16.93 12.75 -8.40
CA SER A 136 18.17 12.02 -8.70
C SER A 136 18.00 10.52 -8.50
N TRP A 137 17.38 10.12 -7.39
CA TRP A 137 17.09 8.71 -7.10
C TRP A 137 16.22 8.08 -8.19
N ALA A 138 15.13 8.76 -8.58
CA ALA A 138 14.21 8.25 -9.59
C ALA A 138 14.87 8.11 -10.97
N ARG A 139 15.82 8.99 -11.32
CA ARG A 139 16.61 8.86 -12.56
C ARG A 139 17.59 7.70 -12.51
N ASP A 140 18.31 7.55 -11.40
CA ASP A 140 19.32 6.49 -11.22
C ASP A 140 18.69 5.09 -11.26
N GLU A 141 17.48 4.95 -10.71
CA GLU A 141 16.68 3.71 -10.73
C GLU A 141 15.90 3.50 -12.05
N GLY A 142 16.00 4.43 -13.01
CA GLY A 142 15.29 4.33 -14.30
C GLY A 142 13.77 4.55 -14.22
N TRP A 143 13.29 5.19 -13.15
CA TRP A 143 11.89 5.55 -12.99
C TRP A 143 11.45 6.71 -13.90
N ILE A 144 12.32 7.71 -14.13
CA ILE A 144 12.02 8.92 -14.94
C ILE A 144 13.20 9.40 -15.78
#